data_AF-A0A1S4BUX1-F1
#
_entry.id   AF-A0A1S4BUX1-F1
#
_cell.length_a   1.000
_cell.length_b   1.000
_cell.length_c   1.000
_cell.angle_alpha   90.00
_cell.angle_beta   90.00
_cell.angle_gamma   90.00
#
_symmetry.space_group_name_H-M   'P 1'
#
loop_
_entity.id
_entity.type
_entity.pdbx_description
1 polymer ?
#
loop_
_entity_poly.entity_id
_entity_poly.type
_entity_poly.pdbx_seq_one_letter_code
_entity_poly.pdbx_strand_id
1 'polypeptide(L)'
;MGVKGKLIASVEVKCGGHSIHDIFHTSTHHISNISPDGKDKICKQVIEAADYQKKSITWKVIGGDLLELYNSFTIITSHDHQWTTWTLEYEKKTEDTLEPLVFLGYALHVTKDIEGHLLK
;
A
#
# COMPACT_ATOMS: atom_id res chain seq x y z
N MET A 1 -24.35 6.24 4.25
CA MET A 1 -23.41 7.31 3.81
C MET A 1 -22.01 6.74 4.04
N GLY A 2 -21.11 6.75 3.06
CA GLY A 2 -19.78 6.15 3.23
C GLY A 2 -18.94 6.92 4.27
N VAL A 3 -18.11 6.23 5.05
CA VAL A 3 -17.24 6.85 6.06
C VAL A 3 -15.83 6.96 5.50
N LYS A 4 -15.31 8.17 5.40
CA LYS A 4 -13.93 8.42 4.95
C LYS A 4 -12.95 8.19 6.08
N GLY A 5 -11.84 7.52 5.77
CA GLY A 5 -10.75 7.23 6.69
C GLY A 5 -9.39 7.46 6.05
N LYS A 6 -8.38 7.63 6.91
CA LYS A 6 -6.99 7.81 6.52
C LYS A 6 -6.08 7.13 7.52
N LEU A 7 -5.20 6.26 7.04
CA LEU A 7 -4.14 5.64 7.83
C LEU A 7 -2.78 6.04 7.28
N ILE A 8 -1.83 6.28 8.18
CA ILE A 8 -0.46 6.66 7.82
C ILE A 8 0.48 5.84 8.70
N ALA A 9 1.48 5.20 8.07
CA ALA A 9 2.57 4.57 8.79
C ALA A 9 3.88 4.78 8.04
N SER A 10 4.96 4.93 8.79
CA SER A 10 6.31 5.10 8.24
C SER A 10 7.21 3.99 8.77
N VAL A 11 8.09 3.49 7.92
CA VAL A 11 9.11 2.52 8.29
C VAL A 11 10.47 3.00 7.81
N GLU A 12 11.49 2.83 8.66
CA GLU A 12 12.86 3.14 8.27
C GLU A 12 13.31 2.17 7.18
N VAL A 13 13.98 2.64 6.13
CA VAL A 13 14.56 1.88 5.02
C VAL A 13 15.96 2.41 4.76
N LYS A 14 16.97 1.55 4.96
CA LYS A 14 18.40 1.82 4.88
C LYS A 14 18.95 1.73 3.46
N CYS A 15 18.23 1.09 2.54
CA CYS A 15 18.57 1.11 1.13
C CYS A 15 18.21 2.50 0.55
N GLY A 16 19.19 3.19 -0.03
CA GLY A 16 19.18 4.63 -0.34
C GLY A 16 18.17 5.10 -1.40
N GLY A 17 16.87 4.97 -1.13
CA GLY A 17 15.77 5.53 -1.91
C GLY A 17 15.44 4.83 -3.24
N HIS A 18 16.24 3.87 -3.68
CA HIS A 18 15.89 3.01 -4.82
C HIS A 18 14.74 2.04 -4.52
N SER A 19 14.46 1.77 -3.24
CA SER A 19 13.48 0.78 -2.80
C SER A 19 12.08 1.02 -3.33
N ILE A 20 11.65 2.28 -3.52
CA ILE A 20 10.28 2.52 -3.99
C ILE A 20 10.15 2.11 -5.46
N HIS A 21 11.21 2.26 -6.27
CA HIS A 21 11.20 1.82 -7.66
C HIS A 21 10.97 0.31 -7.80
N ASP A 22 11.66 -0.48 -6.97
CA ASP A 22 11.51 -1.93 -6.94
C ASP A 22 10.20 -2.39 -6.30
N ILE A 23 9.68 -1.68 -5.29
CA ILE A 23 8.32 -1.89 -4.79
C ILE A 23 7.28 -1.78 -5.94
N PHE A 24 7.52 -0.92 -6.95
CA PHE A 24 6.62 -0.80 -8.13
C PHE A 24 6.59 -2.04 -9.01
N HIS A 25 7.68 -2.78 -9.10
CA HIS A 25 7.82 -3.91 -10.03
C HIS A 25 7.60 -5.28 -9.39
N THR A 26 7.78 -5.40 -8.07
CA THR A 26 7.94 -6.73 -7.45
C THR A 26 6.63 -7.43 -7.07
N SER A 27 5.51 -6.71 -6.90
CA SER A 27 4.30 -7.32 -6.31
C SER A 27 2.96 -6.93 -6.95
N THR A 28 2.83 -7.02 -8.27
CA THR A 28 1.52 -6.85 -8.95
C THR A 28 0.78 -8.16 -9.24
N HIS A 29 1.35 -9.33 -8.95
CA HIS A 29 0.78 -10.60 -9.45
C HIS A 29 0.37 -11.64 -8.39
N HIS A 30 0.67 -11.44 -7.10
CA HIS A 30 0.24 -12.37 -6.05
C HIS A 30 0.20 -11.66 -4.70
N ILE A 31 -1.00 -11.42 -4.18
CA ILE A 31 -1.18 -10.91 -2.80
C ILE A 31 -1.76 -12.04 -1.95
N SER A 32 -1.03 -13.16 -1.87
CA SER A 32 -1.51 -14.35 -1.14
C SER A 32 -1.44 -14.22 0.39
N ASN A 33 -0.91 -13.11 0.95
CA ASN A 33 -0.65 -12.99 2.39
C ASN A 33 -1.43 -11.88 3.12
N ILE A 34 -2.52 -11.34 2.54
CA ILE A 34 -3.36 -10.33 3.23
C ILE A 34 -4.52 -10.93 4.02
N SER A 35 -4.85 -12.20 3.79
CA SER A 35 -5.97 -12.83 4.49
C SER A 35 -5.48 -13.60 5.70
N PRO A 36 -5.93 -13.30 6.93
CA PRO A 36 -5.76 -14.22 8.07
C PRO A 36 -6.42 -15.59 7.81
N ASP A 37 -7.34 -15.65 6.83
CA ASP A 37 -8.00 -16.86 6.34
C ASP A 37 -7.18 -17.63 5.28
N GLY A 38 -5.99 -17.15 4.88
CA GLY A 38 -5.14 -17.79 3.87
C GLY A 38 -5.67 -17.73 2.43
N LYS A 39 -6.76 -16.99 2.18
CA LYS A 39 -7.31 -16.77 0.84
C LYS A 39 -6.51 -15.73 0.06
N ASP A 40 -6.22 -16.04 -1.21
CA ASP A 40 -5.66 -15.07 -2.14
C ASP A 40 -6.63 -13.89 -2.31
N LYS A 41 -6.08 -12.68 -2.31
CA LYS A 41 -6.84 -11.43 -2.46
C LYS A 41 -6.29 -10.67 -3.65
N ILE A 42 -7.20 -10.21 -4.50
CA ILE A 42 -6.84 -9.48 -5.71
C ILE A 42 -6.99 -7.99 -5.42
N CYS A 43 -5.93 -7.22 -5.63
CA CYS A 43 -6.00 -5.77 -5.71
C CYS A 43 -5.59 -5.35 -7.12
N LYS A 44 -6.50 -4.73 -7.87
CA LYS A 44 -6.19 -4.12 -9.15
C LYS A 44 -6.02 -2.62 -8.95
N GLN A 45 -4.82 -2.12 -9.23
CA GLN A 45 -4.47 -0.72 -9.04
C GLN A 45 -3.83 -0.13 -10.29
N VAL A 46 -3.94 1.19 -10.44
CA VAL A 46 -3.27 1.98 -11.48
C VAL A 46 -2.52 3.13 -10.83
N ILE A 47 -1.42 3.54 -11.44
CA ILE A 47 -0.70 4.75 -11.02
C ILE A 47 -1.56 5.95 -11.43
N GLU A 48 -2.03 6.72 -10.45
CA GLU A 48 -2.79 7.94 -10.66
C GLU A 48 -1.86 9.15 -10.80
N ALA A 49 -0.78 9.17 -10.01
CA ALA A 49 0.24 10.22 -10.07
C ALA A 49 1.62 9.71 -9.61
N ALA A 50 2.67 10.30 -10.15
CA ALA A 50 4.05 10.13 -9.68
C ALA A 50 4.70 11.52 -9.56
N ASP A 51 5.13 11.87 -8.34
CA ASP A 51 5.76 13.14 -7.99
C ASP A 51 7.22 12.88 -7.66
N TYR A 52 8.11 13.18 -8.62
CA TYR A 52 9.54 12.93 -8.48
C TYR A 52 10.18 13.82 -7.41
N GLN A 53 9.70 15.05 -7.23
CA GLN A 53 10.26 15.99 -6.25
C GLN A 53 9.96 15.53 -4.82
N LYS A 54 8.72 15.07 -4.57
CA LYS A 54 8.31 14.51 -3.28
C LYS A 54 8.70 13.05 -3.11
N LYS A 55 9.33 12.44 -4.12
CA LYS A 55 9.62 11.00 -4.20
C LYS A 55 8.38 10.18 -3.82
N SER A 56 7.25 10.56 -4.37
CA SER A 56 5.93 10.07 -3.97
C SER A 56 5.18 9.50 -5.17
N ILE A 57 4.43 8.42 -4.95
CA ILE A 57 3.55 7.82 -5.94
C ILE A 57 2.16 7.65 -5.31
N THR A 58 1.15 7.90 -6.12
CA THR A 58 -0.26 7.69 -5.79
C THR A 58 -0.82 6.61 -6.71
N TRP A 59 -1.40 5.59 -6.10
CA TRP A 59 -2.13 4.53 -6.79
C TRP A 59 -3.59 4.58 -6.43
N LYS A 60 -4.42 4.40 -7.44
CA LYS A 60 -5.85 4.23 -7.29
C LYS A 60 -6.22 2.78 -7.45
N VAL A 61 -6.94 2.23 -6.49
CA VAL A 61 -7.55 0.91 -6.62
C VAL A 61 -8.77 1.03 -7.54
N ILE A 62 -8.77 0.23 -8.60
CA ILE A 62 -9.81 0.22 -9.65
C ILE A 62 -10.56 -1.11 -9.74
N GLY A 63 -10.19 -2.11 -8.93
CA GLY A 63 -10.87 -3.40 -8.89
C GLY A 63 -10.28 -4.34 -7.84
N GLY A 64 -10.95 -5.47 -7.65
CA GLY A 64 -10.57 -6.52 -6.70
C GLY A 64 -11.25 -6.39 -5.33
N ASP A 65 -10.84 -7.22 -4.38
CA ASP A 65 -11.51 -7.44 -3.10
C ASP A 65 -11.61 -6.17 -2.23
N LEU A 66 -10.65 -5.24 -2.36
CA LEU A 66 -10.71 -3.98 -1.61
C LEU A 66 -11.96 -3.16 -1.99
N LEU A 67 -12.38 -3.16 -3.26
CA LEU A 67 -13.58 -2.43 -3.67
C LEU A 67 -14.88 -3.16 -3.31
N GLU A 68 -14.81 -4.38 -2.76
CA GLU A 68 -15.97 -5.03 -2.14
C GLU A 68 -16.28 -4.42 -0.77
N LEU A 69 -15.26 -3.96 -0.05
CA LEU A 69 -15.35 -3.39 1.30
C LEU A 69 -15.36 -1.85 1.32
N TYR A 70 -14.65 -1.23 0.37
CA TYR A 70 -14.47 0.22 0.30
C TYR A 70 -15.08 0.76 -1.00
N ASN A 71 -15.77 1.90 -0.95
CA ASN A 71 -16.25 2.64 -2.12
C ASN A 71 -15.09 3.20 -2.95
N SER A 72 -14.04 3.67 -2.26
CA SER A 72 -12.81 4.17 -2.86
C SER A 72 -11.62 3.79 -2.01
N PHE A 73 -10.49 3.50 -2.64
CA PHE A 73 -9.24 3.20 -1.95
C PHE A 73 -8.07 3.75 -2.77
N THR A 74 -7.27 4.58 -2.12
CA THR A 74 -6.09 5.24 -2.67
C THR A 74 -4.91 4.92 -1.77
N ILE A 75 -3.82 4.52 -2.39
CA ILE A 75 -2.56 4.21 -1.73
C ILE A 75 -1.57 5.28 -2.15
N ILE A 76 -0.83 5.84 -1.21
CA ILE A 76 0.23 6.80 -1.47
C ILE A 76 1.47 6.32 -0.75
N THR A 77 2.60 6.29 -1.43
CA THR A 77 3.90 6.03 -0.83
C THR A 77 4.80 7.20 -1.08
N SER A 78 5.54 7.63 -0.07
CA SER A 78 6.57 8.64 -0.24
C SER A 78 7.87 8.21 0.40
N HIS A 79 8.98 8.63 -0.19
CA HIS A 79 10.31 8.48 0.39
C HIS A 79 10.83 9.79 0.94
N ASP A 80 11.30 9.77 2.18
CA ASP A 80 12.08 10.86 2.75
C ASP A 80 13.29 10.32 3.51
N HIS A 81 14.50 10.69 3.08
CA HIS A 81 15.77 10.22 3.64
C HIS A 81 15.88 8.69 3.81
N GLN A 82 15.59 8.19 5.00
CA GLN A 82 15.61 6.77 5.35
C GLN A 82 14.22 6.29 5.73
N TRP A 83 13.16 6.98 5.35
CA TRP A 83 11.79 6.66 5.73
C TRP A 83 10.95 6.44 4.49
N THR A 84 10.25 5.32 4.46
CA THR A 84 9.18 5.08 3.50
C THR A 84 7.86 5.20 4.23
N THR A 85 7.02 6.13 3.79
CA THR A 85 5.70 6.40 4.36
C THR A 85 4.65 5.82 3.46
N TRP A 86 3.78 4.98 4.02
CA TRP A 86 2.54 4.50 3.41
C TRP A 86 1.36 5.31 3.95
N THR A 87 0.54 5.82 3.06
CA THR A 87 -0.71 6.50 3.35
C THR A 87 -1.84 5.80 2.62
N LEU A 88 -2.87 5.39 3.35
CA LEU A 88 -4.08 4.78 2.81
C LEU A 88 -5.22 5.76 3.00
N GLU A 89 -5.83 6.21 1.91
CA GLU A 89 -7.03 7.05 1.93
C GLU A 89 -8.19 6.24 1.37
N TYR A 90 -9.27 6.10 2.13
CA TYR A 90 -10.36 5.21 1.77
C TYR A 90 -11.72 5.75 2.18
N GLU A 91 -12.75 5.23 1.54
CA GLU A 91 -14.14 5.44 1.93
C GLU A 91 -14.77 4.07 2.15
N LYS A 92 -15.20 3.78 3.38
CA LYS A 92 -15.89 2.55 3.73
C LYS A 92 -17.27 2.51 3.11
N LYS A 93 -17.72 1.33 2.68
CA LYS A 93 -19.11 1.12 2.26
C LYS A 93 -20.09 1.23 3.42
N THR A 94 -19.71 0.71 4.59
CA THR A 94 -20.52 0.69 5.81
C THR A 94 -19.68 1.07 7.03
N GLU A 95 -20.34 1.49 8.10
CA GLU A 95 -19.67 1.85 9.36
C GLU A 95 -19.00 0.62 10.02
N ASP A 96 -19.59 -0.57 9.86
CA ASP A 96 -19.02 -1.86 10.31
C ASP A 96 -17.80 -2.33 9.52
N THR A 97 -17.49 -1.70 8.37
CA THR A 97 -16.30 -2.08 7.61
C THR A 97 -15.05 -1.80 8.44
N LEU A 98 -14.20 -2.81 8.61
CA LEU A 98 -12.99 -2.71 9.41
C LEU A 98 -11.99 -1.72 8.78
N GLU A 99 -11.14 -1.16 9.63
CA GLU A 99 -9.98 -0.38 9.19
C GLU A 99 -9.00 -1.30 8.43
N PRO A 100 -8.36 -0.83 7.34
CA PRO A 100 -7.44 -1.63 6.55
C PRO A 100 -6.06 -1.82 7.22
N LEU A 101 -6.03 -2.08 8.53
CA LEU A 101 -4.81 -2.26 9.33
C LEU A 101 -4.01 -3.48 8.90
N VAL A 102 -4.69 -4.57 8.53
CA VAL A 102 -4.04 -5.80 8.03
C VAL A 102 -3.31 -5.51 6.71
N PHE A 103 -3.94 -4.76 5.80
CA PHE A 103 -3.34 -4.33 4.55
C PHE A 103 -2.12 -3.42 4.80
N LEU A 104 -2.23 -2.47 5.72
CA LEU A 104 -1.12 -1.59 6.08
C LEU A 104 0.07 -2.38 6.65
N GLY A 105 -0.18 -3.33 7.56
CA GLY A 105 0.85 -4.19 8.12
C GLY A 105 1.57 -5.01 7.05
N TYR A 106 0.83 -5.56 6.09
CA TYR A 106 1.40 -6.27 4.94
C TYR A 106 2.28 -5.36 4.09
N ALA A 107 1.83 -4.15 3.76
CA ALA A 107 2.61 -3.20 2.95
C ALA A 107 3.96 -2.84 3.62
N LEU A 108 3.95 -2.64 4.94
CA LEU A 108 5.18 -2.40 5.71
C LEU A 108 6.09 -3.63 5.73
N HIS A 109 5.52 -4.84 5.85
CA HIS A 109 6.28 -6.08 5.81
C HIS A 109 6.97 -6.29 4.45
N VAL A 110 6.23 -6.12 3.34
CA VAL A 110 6.78 -6.20 1.98
C VAL A 110 7.89 -5.16 1.77
N THR A 111 7.69 -3.94 2.27
CA THR A 111 8.72 -2.90 2.20
C THR A 111 10.03 -3.36 2.86
N LYS A 112 9.94 -4.01 4.02
CA LYS A 112 11.09 -4.56 4.74
C LYS A 112 11.71 -5.78 4.06
N ASP A 113 10.91 -6.64 3.47
CA ASP A 113 11.40 -7.80 2.73
C ASP A 113 12.20 -7.38 1.50
N ILE A 114 11.67 -6.44 0.71
CA ILE A 114 12.37 -5.86 -0.45
C ILE A 114 13.66 -5.16 0.00
N GLU A 115 13.63 -4.38 1.07
CA GLU A 115 14.84 -3.79 1.66
C GLU A 115 15.90 -4.87 1.95
N GLY A 116 15.51 -5.97 2.60
CA GLY A 116 16.41 -7.08 2.92
C GLY A 116 16.97 -7.80 1.70
N HIS A 117 16.27 -7.79 0.57
CA HIS A 117 16.76 -8.31 -0.71
C HIS A 117 17.73 -7.35 -1.40
N LEU A 118 17.49 -6.04 -1.32
CA LEU A 118 18.34 -5.01 -1.94
C LEU A 118 19.64 -4.73 -1.16
N LEU A 119 19.71 -5.09 0.12
CA LEU A 119 20.91 -4.96 0.95
C LEU A 119 21.84 -6.19 0.90
N LYS A 120 21.47 -7.22 0.14
CA LYS A 120 22.33 -8.38 -0.15
C LYS A 120 23.15 -8.14 -1.41
#